data_AF-A0A967VZT5-F1
#
_entry.id   AF-A0A967VZT5-F1
#
_cell.length_a   1.000
_cell.length_b   1.000
_cell.length_c   1.000
_cell.angle_alpha   90.00
_cell.angle_beta   90.00
_cell.angle_gamma   90.00
#
_symmetry.space_group_name_H-M   'P 1'
#
loop_
_entity.id
_entity.type
_entity.pdbx_description
1 polymer ?
#
loop_
_entity_poly.entity_id
_entity_poly.type
_entity_poly.pdbx_seq_one_letter_code
_entity_poly.pdbx_strand_id
1 'polypeptide(L)' 'PHILPLFDSGEADGFLYYVMPFIDGETLAQKLARERQLGVDEAVRIARDVADALDYAHRNDVLHRDIKPGNILLHDGRPV' A
#
# COMPACT_ATOMS: atom_id res chain seq x y z
N PRO A 1 8.43 5.77 -5.60
CA PRO A 1 7.45 4.70 -5.92
C PRO A 1 7.01 4.01 -4.63
N HIS A 2 5.75 4.23 -4.22
CA HIS A 2 5.12 3.67 -3.01
C HIS A 2 4.34 2.40 -3.39
N ILE A 3 5.07 1.42 -3.94
CA ILE A 3 4.54 0.12 -4.35
C ILE A 3 5.43 -0.92 -3.69
N LEU A 4 4.84 -1.76 -2.85
CA LEU A 4 5.54 -2.83 -2.18
C LEU A 4 6.18 -3.79 -3.20
N PRO A 5 7.50 -4.04 -3.14
CA PRO A 5 8.15 -4.95 -4.06
C PRO A 5 7.81 -6.40 -3.73
N LEU A 6 7.73 -7.22 -4.79
CA LEU A 6 7.70 -8.67 -4.68
C LEU A 6 9.13 -9.19 -4.78
N PHE A 7 9.61 -9.89 -3.76
CA PHE A 7 10.94 -10.50 -3.75
C PHE A 7 10.95 -11.85 -4.47
N ASP A 8 9.94 -12.68 -4.23
CA ASP A 8 9.83 -14.01 -4.84
C ASP A 8 8.37 -14.49 -4.89
N SER A 9 8.12 -15.53 -5.66
CA SER A 9 6.83 -16.21 -5.74
C SER A 9 7.02 -17.69 -6.07
N GLY A 10 6.13 -18.55 -5.57
CA GLY A 10 6.22 -19.97 -5.86
C GLY A 10 5.00 -20.76 -5.43
N GLU A 11 5.16 -22.08 -5.35
CA GLU A 11 4.15 -23.03 -4.90
C GLU A 11 4.75 -23.99 -3.86
N ALA A 12 4.00 -24.27 -2.80
CA ALA A 12 4.34 -25.28 -1.80
C ALA A 12 3.06 -26.02 -1.38
N ASP A 13 3.08 -27.36 -1.40
CA ASP A 13 1.95 -28.22 -1.03
C ASP A 13 0.62 -27.85 -1.74
N GLY A 14 0.70 -27.39 -3.00
CA GLY A 14 -0.46 -26.96 -3.79
C GLY A 14 -0.94 -25.53 -3.53
N PHE A 15 -0.23 -24.75 -2.69
CA PHE A 15 -0.56 -23.35 -2.39
C PHE A 15 0.44 -22.40 -3.02
N LEU A 16 -0.08 -21.40 -3.74
CA LEU A 16 0.73 -20.29 -4.23
C LEU A 16 1.13 -19.36 -3.08
N TYR A 17 2.36 -18.88 -3.11
CA TYR A 17 2.86 -17.89 -2.15
C TYR A 17 3.61 -16.74 -2.83
N TYR A 18 3.65 -15.62 -2.11
CA TYR A 18 4.42 -14.43 -2.44
C TYR A 18 5.34 -14.10 -1.27
N VAL A 19 6.58 -13.74 -1.57
CA VAL A 19 7.56 -13.22 -0.61
C VAL A 19 7.70 -11.72 -0.87
N MET A 20 7.46 -10.92 0.16
CA MET A 20 7.49 -9.46 0.11
C MET A 20 8.11 -8.93 1.41
N PRO A 21 8.62 -7.68 1.45
CA PRO A 21 9.12 -7.10 2.68
C PRO A 21 8.08 -7.15 3.78
N PHE A 22 8.51 -7.53 4.99
CA PHE A 22 7.71 -7.32 6.18
C PHE A 22 7.77 -5.83 6.54
N ILE A 23 6.62 -5.18 6.57
CA ILE A 23 6.48 -3.80 7.00
C ILE A 23 6.02 -3.80 8.45
N ASP A 24 6.88 -3.37 9.36
CA ASP A 24 6.51 -3.10 10.74
C ASP A 24 5.74 -1.77 10.80
N GLY A 25 4.43 -1.87 10.61
CA GLY A 25 3.54 -0.74 10.41
C GLY A 25 2.08 -1.18 10.43
N GLU A 26 1.20 -0.30 9.96
CA GLU A 26 -0.23 -0.56 9.91
C GLU A 26 -0.82 -0.16 8.56
N THR A 27 -1.96 -0.73 8.20
CA THR A 27 -2.74 -0.27 7.06
C THR A 27 -3.40 1.07 7.36
N LEU A 28 -3.66 1.88 6.34
CA LEU A 28 -4.48 3.08 6.47
C LEU A 28 -5.87 2.76 7.05
N ALA A 29 -6.42 1.58 6.76
CA ALA A 29 -7.68 1.13 7.37
C ALA A 29 -7.58 1.00 8.91
N GLN A 30 -6.50 0.42 9.43
CA GLN A 30 -6.27 0.30 10.88
C GLN A 30 -6.13 1.67 11.55
N LYS A 31 -5.37 2.57 10.93
CA LYS A 31 -5.25 3.96 11.42
C LYS A 31 -6.59 4.67 11.44
N LEU A 32 -7.38 4.56 10.37
CA LEU A 32 -8.73 5.16 10.31
C LEU A 32 -9.70 4.53 11.32
N ALA A 33 -9.57 3.24 11.62
CA ALA A 33 -10.38 2.61 12.66
C ALA A 33 -10.07 3.20 14.07
N ARG A 34 -8.81 3.52 14.33
CA ARG A 34 -8.36 4.14 15.60
C ARG A 34 -8.72 5.62 15.68
N GLU A 35 -8.42 6.39 14.63
CA GLU A 35 -8.47 7.86 14.65
C GLU A 35 -9.79 8.43 14.11
N ARG A 36 -10.63 7.60 13.46
CA ARG A 36 -11.89 7.92 12.77
C ARG A 36 -11.75 8.84 11.57
N GLN A 37 -10.92 9.87 11.66
CA GLN A 37 -10.69 10.85 10.61
C GLN A 37 -9.26 11.39 10.69
N LEU A 38 -8.64 11.54 9.53
CA LEU A 38 -7.33 12.16 9.43
C LEU A 38 -7.44 13.69 9.40
N GLY A 39 -6.41 14.36 9.90
CA GLY A 39 -6.21 15.78 9.60
C GLY A 39 -6.03 15.99 8.09
N VAL A 40 -6.51 17.13 7.58
CA VAL A 40 -6.47 17.44 6.14
C VAL A 40 -5.04 17.34 5.59
N ASP A 41 -4.06 17.90 6.30
CA ASP A 41 -2.66 17.88 5.86
C ASP A 41 -2.10 16.45 5.75
N GLU A 42 -2.48 15.57 6.66
CA GLU A 42 -2.07 14.17 6.62
C GLU A 42 -2.75 13.42 5.47
N ALA A 43 -4.06 13.62 5.29
CA ALA A 43 -4.80 13.04 4.18
C ALA A 43 -4.22 13.47 2.83
N VAL A 44 -3.89 14.75 2.65
CA VAL A 44 -3.27 15.27 1.42
C VAL A 44 -1.90 14.64 1.18
N ARG A 45 -1.07 14.49 2.22
CA ARG A 45 0.24 13.83 2.10
C ARG A 45 0.10 12.37 1.63
N ILE A 46 -0.76 11.60 2.30
CA ILE A 46 -1.00 10.19 1.95
C ILE A 46 -1.56 10.08 0.53
N ALA A 47 -2.53 10.93 0.18
CA ALA A 47 -3.15 10.91 -1.14
C ALA A 47 -2.14 11.21 -2.26
N ARG A 48 -1.20 12.14 -2.04
CA ARG A 48 -0.13 12.44 -3.00
C ARG A 48 0.79 11.23 -3.18
N ASP A 49 1.26 10.62 -2.10
CA ASP A 49 2.17 9.48 -2.17
C ASP A 49 1.49 8.25 -2.86
N VAL A 50 0.19 8.02 -2.61
CA VAL A 50 -0.61 7.01 -3.32
C VAL A 50 -0.80 7.38 -4.80
N ALA A 51 -1.06 8.64 -5.12
CA ALA A 51 -1.20 9.11 -6.49
C ALA A 51 0.10 8.94 -7.29
N ASP A 52 1.26 9.21 -6.67
CA ASP A 52 2.58 9.01 -7.27
C ASP A 52 2.85 7.52 -7.59
N ALA A 53 2.40 6.60 -6.72
CA ALA A 53 2.46 5.16 -6.99
C ALA A 53 1.53 4.75 -8.15
N LEU A 54 0.31 5.29 -8.20
CA LEU A 54 -0.63 4.99 -9.28
C LEU A 54 -0.18 5.58 -10.62
N ASP A 55 0.37 6.79 -10.65
CA ASP A 55 0.96 7.39 -11.84
C ASP A 55 2.10 6.52 -12.38
N TYR A 56 2.97 6.01 -11.50
CA TYR A 56 3.99 5.04 -11.88
C TYR A 56 3.37 3.76 -12.47
N ALA A 57 2.39 3.14 -11.81
CA ALA A 57 1.75 1.92 -12.30
C ALA A 57 1.07 2.13 -13.66
N HIS A 58 0.33 3.24 -13.82
CA HIS A 58 -0.38 3.57 -15.05
C HIS A 58 0.57 3.83 -16.23
N ARG A 59 1.73 4.46 -16.00
CA ARG A 59 2.78 4.61 -17.04
C ARG A 59 3.38 3.29 -17.49
N ASN A 60 3.18 2.22 -16.73
CA ASN A 60 3.59 0.85 -17.05
C ASN A 60 2.39 -0.02 -17.46
N ASP A 61 1.27 0.60 -17.87
CA ASP A 61 0.03 -0.08 -18.29
C ASP A 61 -0.59 -1.01 -17.23
N VAL A 62 -0.26 -0.80 -15.95
CA VAL A 62 -0.79 -1.58 -14.81
C VAL A 62 -1.90 -0.81 -14.11
N LEU A 63 -3.07 -1.44 -13.98
CA LEU A 63 -4.18 -0.96 -13.15
C LEU A 63 -4.22 -1.76 -11.85
N HIS A 64 -4.13 -1.10 -10.70
CA HIS A 64 -4.22 -1.77 -9.39
C HIS A 64 -5.61 -2.39 -9.14
N ARG A 65 -6.68 -1.70 -9.58
CA ARG A 65 -8.11 -2.10 -9.50
C ARG A 65 -8.73 -2.25 -8.11
N ASP A 66 -7.94 -2.45 -7.05
CA ASP A 66 -8.43 -2.58 -5.68
C ASP A 66 -7.83 -1.54 -4.72
N ILE A 67 -7.80 -0.26 -5.11
CA ILE A 67 -7.28 0.80 -4.24
C ILE A 67 -8.30 1.11 -3.15
N LYS A 68 -7.89 0.87 -1.91
CA LYS A 68 -8.67 1.11 -0.68
C LYS A 68 -7.74 1.20 0.53
N PRO A 69 -8.19 1.76 1.68
CA PRO A 69 -7.36 1.89 2.88
C PRO A 69 -6.70 0.59 3.37
N GLY A 70 -7.32 -0.56 3.15
CA GLY A 70 -6.77 -1.86 3.55
C GLY A 70 -5.57 -2.32 2.72
N ASN A 71 -5.36 -1.74 1.54
CA ASN A 71 -4.26 -2.05 0.63
C ASN A 71 -3.19 -0.95 0.59
N ILE A 72 -3.23 0.00 1.53
CA ILE A 72 -2.21 1.04 1.70
C ILE A 72 -1.53 0.76 3.03
N LEU A 73 -0.31 0.23 2.97
CA LEU A 73 0.54 0.02 4.15
C LEU A 73 1.24 1.33 4.51
N LEU A 74 1.30 1.63 5.81
CA LEU A 74 1.97 2.81 6.34
C LEU A 74 3.17 2.37 7.19
N HIS A 75 4.31 3.01 6.95
CA HIS A 75 5.48 2.96 7.83
C HIS A 75 5.87 4.40 8.17
N ASP A 76 6.03 4.71 9.46
CA ASP A 76 6.23 6.08 9.96
C ASP A 76 5.22 7.11 9.39
N GLY A 77 3.96 6.67 9.23
CA GLY A 77 2.87 7.50 8.72
C GLY A 77 2.90 7.78 7.22
N ARG A 78 3.73 7.09 6.44
CA ARG A 78 3.82 7.24 4.97
C ARG A 78 3.49 5.95 4.24
N PRO A 79 2.82 6.02 3.07
CA PRO A 79 2.64 4.88 2.19
C PRO A 79 3.96 4.24 1.78
N VAL A 80 3.99 2.90 1.77
CA VAL A 80 5.11 2.08 1.30
C VAL A 80 4.70 1.18 0.14
#